data_AF-A0A936NXR4-F1
#
_entry.id   AF-A0A936NXR4-F1
#
_cell.length_a   1.000
_cell.length_b   1.000
_cell.length_c   1.000
_cell.angle_alpha   90.00
_cell.angle_beta   90.00
_cell.angle_gamma   90.00
#
_symmetry.space_group_name_H-M   'P 1'
#
loop_
_entity.id
_entity.type
_entity.pdbx_description
1 polymer ?
#
loop_
_entity_poly.entity_id
_entity_poly.type
_entity_poly.pdbx_seq_one_letter_code
_entity_poly.pdbx_strand_id
1 'polypeptide(L)'
;MASITTVNQDENRMIEIVAEALENYARRGVFRGFSRGAVRAGKGTFRMVWHYDRIFEFVFDLRKSTMRIPLVLPDVPAASPMYTAFREFVKSRHSDELPEHRRIDSLKARVQASNRNGNVSLTLTLSGDDYEYAARKLIHLVHEVFLTFLQDGSYYEYMVETFGLNPEGM
;
A
#
# COMPACT_ATOMS: atom_id res chain seq x y z
N MET A 1 -6.82 12.31 33.13
CA MET A 1 -6.61 13.14 31.93
C MET A 1 -5.16 12.98 31.51
N ALA A 2 -4.88 12.34 30.37
CA ALA A 2 -3.51 12.29 29.85
C ALA A 2 -3.11 13.69 29.33
N SER A 3 -1.88 14.12 29.60
CA SER A 3 -1.35 15.41 29.14
C SER A 3 -1.12 15.38 27.62
N ILE A 4 -1.29 16.53 26.96
CA ILE A 4 -1.08 16.70 25.49
C ILE A 4 0.30 16.18 25.04
N THR A 5 1.32 16.36 25.88
CA THR A 5 2.68 15.85 25.64
C THR A 5 2.73 14.32 25.54
N THR A 6 2.01 13.61 26.42
CA THR A 6 1.96 12.14 26.45
C THR A 6 1.25 11.60 25.21
N VAL A 7 0.14 12.23 24.81
CA VAL A 7 -0.60 11.85 23.58
C VAL A 7 0.29 11.97 22.35
N ASN A 8 1.04 13.06 22.20
CA ASN A 8 1.94 13.23 21.06
C ASN A 8 3.11 12.23 21.07
N GLN A 9 3.59 11.80 22.25
CA GLN A 9 4.62 10.78 22.37
C GLN A 9 4.11 9.40 21.95
N ASP A 10 2.89 9.03 22.36
CA ASP A 10 2.26 7.77 21.96
C ASP A 10 1.97 7.77 20.44
N GLU A 11 1.45 8.87 19.89
CA GLU A 11 1.22 9.00 18.44
C GLU A 11 2.52 8.80 17.65
N ASN A 12 3.62 9.42 18.09
CA ASN A 12 4.92 9.26 17.46
C ASN A 12 5.43 7.82 17.57
N ARG A 13 5.27 7.17 18.72
CA ARG A 13 5.68 5.77 18.91
C ARG A 13 4.95 4.83 17.96
N MET A 14 3.64 5.01 17.76
CA MET A 14 2.87 4.17 16.82
C MET A 14 3.30 4.39 15.36
N ILE A 15 3.66 5.62 15.01
CA ILE A 15 4.21 5.94 13.70
C ILE A 15 5.60 5.30 13.52
N GLU A 16 6.42 5.26 14.57
CA GLU A 16 7.73 4.61 14.55
C GLU A 16 7.63 3.09 14.33
N ILE A 17 6.64 2.41 14.92
CA ILE A 17 6.38 0.98 14.65
C ILE A 17 6.17 0.73 13.15
N VAL A 18 5.39 1.59 12.49
CA VAL A 18 5.15 1.50 11.04
C VAL A 18 6.43 1.83 10.27
N ALA A 19 7.19 2.84 10.71
CA ALA A 19 8.44 3.23 10.08
C ALA A 19 9.46 2.08 10.09
N GLU A 20 9.64 1.41 11.23
CA GLU A 20 10.53 0.27 11.40
C GLU A 20 10.09 -0.92 10.52
N ALA A 21 8.79 -1.20 10.46
CA ALA A 21 8.25 -2.25 9.60
C ALA A 21 8.58 -2.00 8.11
N LEU A 22 8.41 -0.76 7.64
CA LEU A 22 8.73 -0.37 6.26
C LEU A 22 10.24 -0.37 6.00
N GLU A 23 11.04 0.10 6.96
CA GLU A 23 12.50 0.11 6.84
C GLU A 23 13.08 -1.31 6.75
N ASN A 24 12.46 -2.28 7.44
CA ASN A 24 12.86 -3.68 7.35
C ASN A 24 12.75 -4.21 5.91
N TYR A 25 11.70 -3.85 5.17
CA TYR A 25 11.58 -4.19 3.74
C TYR A 25 12.72 -3.60 2.90
N ALA A 26 13.17 -2.37 3.20
CA ALA A 26 14.33 -1.77 2.54
C ALA A 26 15.63 -2.51 2.88
N ARG A 27 15.85 -2.84 4.16
CA ARG A 27 17.02 -3.62 4.62
C ARG A 27 17.10 -5.00 3.97
N ARG A 28 15.94 -5.59 3.66
CA ARG A 28 15.82 -6.88 2.95
C ARG A 28 15.90 -6.76 1.43
N GLY A 29 16.10 -5.57 0.89
CA GLY A 29 16.20 -5.32 -0.56
C GLY A 29 14.87 -5.34 -1.31
N VAL A 30 13.73 -5.39 -0.61
CA VAL A 30 12.40 -5.31 -1.25
C VAL A 30 12.20 -3.91 -1.83
N PHE A 31 12.53 -2.87 -1.05
CA PHE A 31 12.64 -1.51 -1.56
C PHE A 31 14.09 -1.21 -1.90
N ARG A 32 14.33 -0.58 -3.06
CA ARG A 32 15.67 -0.10 -3.44
C ARG A 32 16.06 1.17 -2.70
N GLY A 33 15.10 1.90 -2.17
CA GLY A 33 15.32 3.08 -1.34
C GLY A 33 14.16 3.28 -0.38
N PHE A 34 14.44 3.86 0.78
CA PHE A 34 13.45 4.20 1.78
C PHE A 34 13.84 5.51 2.47
N SER A 35 12.85 6.37 2.71
CA SER A 35 13.04 7.60 3.47
C SER A 35 11.80 7.92 4.29
N ARG A 36 12.04 8.48 5.47
CA ARG A 36 11.00 8.96 6.37
C ARG A 36 10.72 10.42 6.05
N GLY A 37 9.46 10.74 5.80
CA GLY A 37 8.98 12.11 5.63
C GLY A 37 8.66 12.77 6.97
N ALA A 38 7.98 13.91 6.91
CA ALA A 38 7.57 14.62 8.12
C ALA A 38 6.46 13.88 8.87
N VAL A 39 6.56 13.86 10.20
CA VAL A 39 5.46 13.50 11.09
C VAL A 39 4.72 14.78 11.48
N ARG A 40 3.44 14.88 11.12
CA ARG A 40 2.62 16.07 11.39
C ARG A 40 1.19 15.68 11.73
N ALA A 41 0.68 16.21 12.86
CA ALA A 41 -0.70 16.04 13.29
C ALA A 41 -1.18 14.56 13.29
N GLY A 42 -0.39 13.65 13.88
CA GLY A 42 -0.70 12.23 13.94
C GLY A 42 -0.56 11.50 12.60
N LYS A 43 0.18 12.07 11.64
CA LYS A 43 0.40 11.47 10.31
C LYS A 43 1.88 11.25 10.04
N GLY A 44 2.24 10.02 9.69
CA GLY A 44 3.55 9.67 9.15
C GLY A 44 3.48 9.53 7.63
N THR A 45 4.45 10.11 6.92
CA THR A 45 4.61 9.90 5.48
C THR A 45 5.95 9.24 5.21
N PHE A 46 5.98 8.25 4.34
CA PHE A 46 7.18 7.50 3.99
C PHE A 46 7.27 7.40 2.47
N ARG A 47 8.50 7.41 1.95
CA ARG A 47 8.75 7.23 0.51
C ARG A 47 9.65 6.04 0.29
N MET A 48 9.32 5.24 -0.71
CA MET A 48 10.08 4.05 -1.09
C MET A 48 10.30 4.03 -2.60
N VAL A 49 11.51 3.70 -3.03
CA VAL A 49 11.81 3.40 -4.44
C VAL A 49 11.56 1.90 -4.61
N TRP A 50 10.58 1.56 -5.43
CA TRP A 50 10.12 0.19 -5.58
C TRP A 50 9.76 -0.11 -7.03
N HIS A 51 8.95 -1.16 -7.29
CA HIS A 51 8.47 -1.63 -8.59
C HIS A 51 8.69 -0.65 -9.76
N TYR A 52 9.58 -1.02 -10.68
CA TYR A 52 9.95 -0.24 -11.88
C TYR A 52 10.59 1.13 -11.59
N ASP A 53 11.44 1.22 -10.57
CA ASP A 53 12.14 2.45 -10.15
C ASP A 53 11.21 3.58 -9.68
N ARG A 54 9.93 3.26 -9.42
CA ARG A 54 8.93 4.24 -9.05
C ARG A 54 9.04 4.60 -7.58
N ILE A 55 8.81 5.89 -7.29
CA ILE A 55 8.64 6.37 -5.93
C ILE A 55 7.18 6.13 -5.51
N PHE A 56 6.99 5.32 -4.49
CA PHE A 56 5.71 5.17 -3.80
C PHE A 56 5.71 6.02 -2.54
N GLU A 57 4.56 6.63 -2.26
CA GLU A 57 4.29 7.26 -0.97
C GLU A 57 3.40 6.34 -0.14
N PHE A 58 3.76 6.16 1.12
CA PHE A 58 2.95 5.49 2.13
C PHE A 58 2.57 6.51 3.18
N VAL A 59 1.27 6.69 3.41
CA VAL A 59 0.75 7.63 4.39
C VAL A 59 0.04 6.85 5.48
N PHE A 60 0.47 7.01 6.72
CA PHE A 60 -0.22 6.52 7.89
C PHE A 60 -0.89 7.71 8.61
N ASP A 61 -2.22 7.71 8.66
CA ASP A 61 -3.02 8.65 9.44
C ASP A 61 -3.56 7.90 10.67
N LEU A 62 -2.87 8.07 11.80
CA LEU A 62 -3.17 7.36 13.04
C LEU A 62 -4.55 7.72 13.58
N ARG A 63 -4.95 8.99 13.47
CA ARG A 63 -6.24 9.48 13.99
C ARG A 63 -7.42 8.94 13.21
N LYS A 64 -7.21 8.61 11.93
CA LYS A 64 -8.21 7.94 11.09
C LYS A 64 -8.07 6.42 11.08
N SER A 65 -7.04 5.87 11.72
CA SER A 65 -6.67 4.45 11.62
C SER A 65 -6.57 3.99 10.16
N THR A 66 -5.92 4.80 9.30
CA THR A 66 -5.80 4.51 7.88
C THR A 66 -4.36 4.51 7.39
N MET A 67 -4.04 3.54 6.55
CA MET A 67 -2.81 3.47 5.77
C MET A 67 -3.15 3.56 4.29
N ARG A 68 -2.45 4.43 3.56
CA ARG A 68 -2.76 4.73 2.17
C ARG A 68 -1.51 4.71 1.32
N ILE A 69 -1.63 4.12 0.13
CA ILE A 69 -0.70 4.32 -0.97
C ILE A 69 -1.45 5.13 -2.04
N PRO A 70 -1.22 6.45 -2.10
CA PRO A 70 -2.04 7.36 -2.90
C PRO A 70 -2.01 7.10 -4.40
N LEU A 71 -0.96 6.43 -4.90
CA LEU A 71 -0.81 6.07 -6.30
C LEU A 71 -0.18 4.68 -6.42
N VAL A 72 -0.97 3.71 -6.87
CA VAL A 72 -0.52 2.34 -7.16
C VAL A 72 -0.46 2.16 -8.67
N LEU A 73 -1.59 2.36 -9.35
CA LEU A 73 -1.72 2.27 -10.81
C LEU A 73 -2.11 3.65 -11.37
N PRO A 74 -1.23 4.32 -12.12
CA PRO A 74 -1.58 5.53 -12.87
C PRO A 74 -2.33 5.18 -14.16
N ASP A 75 -3.01 6.18 -14.72
CA ASP A 75 -3.60 6.14 -16.06
C ASP A 75 -4.58 4.99 -16.35
N VAL A 76 -5.28 4.51 -15.31
CA VAL A 76 -6.33 3.49 -15.46
C VAL A 76 -7.70 4.16 -15.49
N PRO A 77 -8.43 4.21 -16.61
CA PRO A 77 -9.75 4.83 -16.66
C PRO A 77 -10.72 4.20 -15.65
N ALA A 78 -11.53 5.01 -14.96
CA ALA A 78 -12.41 4.54 -13.89
C ALA A 78 -13.52 3.59 -14.36
N ALA A 79 -13.93 3.68 -15.64
CA ALA A 79 -14.91 2.77 -16.23
C ALA A 79 -14.25 1.57 -16.96
N SER A 80 -12.93 1.43 -16.89
CA SER A 80 -12.22 0.37 -17.61
C SER A 80 -12.51 -1.04 -17.03
N PRO A 81 -12.45 -2.08 -17.87
CA PRO A 81 -12.44 -3.46 -17.41
C PRO A 81 -11.30 -3.72 -16.42
N MET A 82 -10.12 -3.14 -16.65
CA MET A 82 -8.96 -3.26 -15.75
C MET A 82 -9.27 -2.76 -14.34
N TYR A 83 -9.86 -1.58 -14.18
CA TYR A 83 -10.21 -1.08 -12.85
C TYR A 83 -11.28 -1.93 -12.17
N THR A 84 -12.24 -2.46 -12.94
CA THR A 84 -13.25 -3.38 -12.40
C THR A 84 -12.60 -4.68 -11.90
N ALA A 85 -11.73 -5.29 -12.69
CA ALA A 85 -10.96 -6.47 -12.29
C ALA A 85 -10.06 -6.17 -11.09
N PHE A 86 -9.41 -5.01 -11.04
CA PHE A 86 -8.56 -4.61 -9.92
C PHE A 86 -9.34 -4.50 -8.61
N ARG A 87 -10.57 -3.95 -8.63
CA ARG A 87 -11.43 -3.89 -7.45
C ARG A 87 -11.78 -5.28 -6.94
N GLU A 88 -12.14 -6.20 -7.84
CA GLU A 88 -12.43 -7.59 -7.45
C GLU A 88 -11.18 -8.30 -6.93
N PHE A 89 -10.01 -8.08 -7.54
CA PHE A 89 -8.73 -8.57 -7.04
C PHE A 89 -8.46 -8.09 -5.60
N VAL A 90 -8.61 -6.79 -5.33
CA VAL A 90 -8.43 -6.24 -3.97
C VAL A 90 -9.45 -6.80 -2.99
N LYS A 91 -10.71 -6.93 -3.40
CA LYS A 91 -11.79 -7.52 -2.58
C LYS A 91 -11.50 -8.99 -2.25
N SER A 92 -10.98 -9.76 -3.20
CA SER A 92 -10.62 -11.17 -3.01
C SER A 92 -9.56 -11.39 -1.94
N ARG A 93 -8.79 -10.35 -1.56
CA ARG A 93 -7.79 -10.46 -0.49
C ARG A 93 -8.37 -10.73 0.89
N HIS A 94 -9.69 -10.57 1.06
CA HIS A 94 -10.41 -10.97 2.27
C HIS A 94 -10.96 -12.39 2.22
N SER A 95 -10.82 -13.11 1.10
CA SER A 95 -11.40 -14.45 0.93
C SER A 95 -10.70 -15.47 1.82
N ASP A 96 -11.48 -16.31 2.51
CA ASP A 96 -10.95 -17.42 3.33
C ASP A 96 -10.27 -18.51 2.52
N GLU A 97 -10.46 -18.52 1.19
CA GLU A 97 -9.77 -19.40 0.25
C GLU A 97 -8.29 -19.05 0.10
N LEU A 98 -7.88 -17.82 0.44
CA LEU A 98 -6.48 -17.44 0.43
C LEU A 98 -5.75 -17.97 1.68
N PRO A 99 -4.50 -18.43 1.53
CA PRO A 99 -3.64 -18.73 2.67
C PRO A 99 -3.53 -17.53 3.62
N GLU A 100 -3.47 -17.80 4.93
CA GLU A 100 -3.46 -16.77 5.99
C GLU A 100 -2.40 -15.67 5.76
N HIS A 101 -1.21 -16.05 5.29
CA HIS A 101 -0.13 -15.10 5.04
C HIS A 101 -0.43 -14.12 3.89
N ARG A 102 -1.31 -14.49 2.94
CA ARG A 102 -1.79 -13.61 1.85
C ARG A 102 -3.10 -12.90 2.18
N ARG A 103 -3.98 -13.56 2.94
CA ARG A 103 -5.29 -13.04 3.33
C ARG A 103 -5.18 -11.81 4.24
N ILE A 104 -6.02 -10.81 4.00
CA ILE A 104 -6.26 -9.70 4.92
C ILE A 104 -7.44 -10.11 5.77
N ASP A 105 -7.24 -10.16 7.08
CA ASP A 105 -8.27 -10.52 8.03
C ASP A 105 -9.23 -9.34 8.17
N SER A 106 -10.48 -9.55 7.75
CA SER A 106 -11.54 -8.55 7.79
C SER A 106 -11.88 -8.05 9.20
N LEU A 107 -11.55 -8.83 10.24
CA LEU A 107 -11.71 -8.42 11.64
C LEU A 107 -10.63 -7.43 12.06
N LYS A 108 -9.43 -7.51 11.46
CA LYS A 108 -8.30 -6.63 11.77
C LYS A 108 -8.25 -5.39 10.89
N ALA A 109 -8.56 -5.53 9.60
CA ALA A 109 -8.44 -4.46 8.63
C ALA A 109 -9.34 -4.66 7.41
N ARG A 110 -9.77 -3.54 6.82
CA ARG A 110 -10.48 -3.50 5.54
C ARG A 110 -9.65 -2.74 4.52
N VAL A 111 -9.42 -3.33 3.34
CA VAL A 111 -8.75 -2.65 2.22
C VAL A 111 -9.73 -2.32 1.09
N GLN A 112 -9.52 -1.17 0.45
CA GLN A 112 -10.30 -0.70 -0.67
C GLN A 112 -9.41 -0.04 -1.73
N ALA A 113 -9.81 -0.17 -2.98
CA ALA A 113 -9.27 0.61 -4.09
C ALA A 113 -10.20 1.80 -4.39
N SER A 114 -9.61 2.95 -4.73
CA SER A 114 -10.33 4.09 -5.27
C SER A 114 -9.60 4.65 -6.48
N ASN A 115 -10.36 5.14 -7.47
CA ASN A 115 -9.82 5.75 -8.68
C ASN A 115 -10.29 7.19 -8.77
N ARG A 116 -9.32 8.11 -8.88
CA ARG A 116 -9.60 9.54 -9.10
C ARG A 116 -8.77 10.01 -10.27
N ASN A 117 -9.45 10.43 -11.34
CA ASN A 117 -8.83 10.95 -12.56
C ASN A 117 -7.77 9.98 -13.15
N GLY A 118 -8.05 8.68 -13.16
CA GLY A 118 -7.13 7.68 -13.67
C GLY A 118 -6.14 7.13 -12.64
N ASN A 119 -5.97 7.81 -11.51
CA ASN A 119 -5.04 7.40 -10.46
C ASN A 119 -5.72 6.48 -9.46
N VAL A 120 -5.31 5.21 -9.47
CA VAL A 120 -5.78 4.19 -8.54
C VAL A 120 -4.92 4.23 -7.28
N SER A 121 -5.59 4.33 -6.13
CA SER A 121 -4.98 4.30 -4.80
C SER A 121 -5.53 3.15 -3.97
N LEU A 122 -4.73 2.66 -3.03
CA LEU A 122 -5.18 1.72 -2.01
C LEU A 122 -5.29 2.42 -0.66
N THR A 123 -6.36 2.15 0.07
CA THR A 123 -6.56 2.57 1.46
C THR A 123 -6.93 1.35 2.29
N LEU A 124 -6.17 1.11 3.35
CA LEU A 124 -6.43 0.11 4.37
C LEU A 124 -6.86 0.83 5.65
N THR A 125 -8.04 0.49 6.16
CA THR A 125 -8.58 0.98 7.43
C THR A 125 -8.44 -0.12 8.47
N LEU A 126 -7.83 0.19 9.60
CA LEU A 126 -7.66 -0.74 10.72
C LEU A 126 -8.87 -0.70 11.63
N SER A 127 -9.24 -1.86 12.17
CA SER A 127 -10.27 -2.01 13.21
C SER A 127 -9.67 -2.01 14.62
N GLY A 128 -8.34 -2.13 14.76
CA GLY A 128 -7.59 -2.16 16.02
C GLY A 128 -6.24 -1.45 15.92
N ASP A 129 -5.30 -1.83 16.78
CA ASP A 129 -3.98 -1.20 16.98
C ASP A 129 -2.79 -2.02 16.44
N ASP A 130 -3.07 -3.07 15.67
CA ASP A 130 -2.05 -3.91 15.01
C ASP A 130 -1.49 -3.21 13.75
N TYR A 131 -0.78 -2.09 13.97
CA TYR A 131 -0.26 -1.23 12.91
C TYR A 131 0.83 -1.91 12.08
N GLU A 132 1.65 -2.77 12.70
CA GLU A 132 2.67 -3.54 11.98
C GLU A 132 2.01 -4.51 10.98
N TYR A 133 0.99 -5.26 11.43
CA TYR A 133 0.21 -6.15 10.55
C TYR A 133 -0.35 -5.39 9.35
N ALA A 134 -1.00 -4.25 9.61
CA ALA A 134 -1.63 -3.44 8.57
C ALA A 134 -0.61 -2.95 7.53
N ALA A 135 0.55 -2.45 7.99
CA ALA A 135 1.62 -2.00 7.11
C ALA A 135 2.14 -3.17 6.25
N ARG A 136 2.42 -4.33 6.87
CA ARG A 136 2.90 -5.51 6.17
C ARG A 136 1.89 -6.01 5.13
N LYS A 137 0.61 -6.08 5.47
CA LYS A 137 -0.44 -6.52 4.55
C LYS A 137 -0.64 -5.56 3.38
N LEU A 138 -0.54 -4.24 3.61
CA LEU A 138 -0.65 -3.26 2.53
C LEU A 138 0.55 -3.32 1.58
N ILE A 139 1.77 -3.51 2.10
CA ILE A 139 2.97 -3.73 1.27
C ILE A 139 2.83 -5.02 0.47
N HIS A 140 2.48 -6.14 1.12
CA HIS A 140 2.27 -7.40 0.41
C HIS A 140 1.20 -7.29 -0.68
N LEU A 141 0.10 -6.58 -0.41
CA LEU A 141 -0.93 -6.35 -1.43
C LEU A 141 -0.36 -5.61 -2.64
N VAL A 142 0.37 -4.51 -2.45
CA VAL A 142 1.01 -3.81 -3.59
C VAL A 142 1.97 -4.72 -4.32
N HIS A 143 2.74 -5.54 -3.61
CA HIS A 143 3.62 -6.51 -4.25
C HIS A 143 2.87 -7.49 -5.16
N GLU A 144 1.76 -8.03 -4.67
CA GLU A 144 0.90 -8.92 -5.47
C GLU A 144 0.19 -8.20 -6.63
N VAL A 145 -0.09 -6.90 -6.51
CA VAL A 145 -0.58 -6.11 -7.66
C VAL A 145 0.43 -6.18 -8.80
N PHE A 146 1.71 -5.96 -8.51
CA PHE A 146 2.74 -5.90 -9.54
C PHE A 146 3.21 -7.28 -10.03
N LEU A 147 3.23 -8.30 -9.17
CA LEU A 147 3.72 -9.63 -9.53
C LEU A 147 2.63 -10.64 -9.90
N THR A 148 1.37 -10.34 -9.63
CA THR A 148 0.26 -11.25 -9.95
C THR A 148 -0.76 -10.56 -10.82
N PHE A 149 -1.38 -9.47 -10.34
CA PHE A 149 -2.47 -8.83 -11.09
C PHE A 149 -2.00 -8.28 -12.44
N LEU A 150 -0.87 -7.57 -12.48
CA LEU A 150 -0.34 -7.00 -13.72
C LEU A 150 0.31 -8.05 -14.63
N GLN A 151 0.92 -9.09 -14.07
CA GLN A 151 1.65 -10.11 -14.82
C GLN A 151 0.80 -11.28 -15.35
N ASP A 152 -0.52 -11.26 -15.16
CA ASP A 152 -1.46 -12.27 -15.69
C ASP A 152 -1.69 -12.14 -17.22
N GLY A 153 -0.75 -11.53 -17.95
CA GLY A 153 -0.78 -11.34 -19.41
C GLY A 153 -1.77 -10.30 -19.95
N SER A 154 -2.85 -10.01 -19.21
CA SER A 154 -3.96 -9.17 -19.69
C SER A 154 -3.66 -7.67 -19.76
N TYR A 155 -2.55 -7.21 -19.17
CA TYR A 155 -2.22 -5.79 -19.02
C TYR A 155 -0.84 -5.43 -19.55
N TYR A 156 -0.31 -6.21 -20.49
CA TYR A 156 1.03 -6.01 -21.05
C TYR A 156 1.20 -4.63 -21.71
N GLU A 157 0.27 -4.23 -22.59
CA GLU A 157 0.33 -2.91 -23.25
C GLU A 157 0.35 -1.77 -22.24
N TYR A 158 -0.53 -1.84 -21.24
CA TYR A 158 -0.56 -0.90 -20.12
C TYR A 158 0.80 -0.84 -19.39
N MET A 159 1.41 -1.99 -19.13
CA MET A 159 2.70 -2.09 -18.46
C MET A 159 3.84 -1.45 -19.27
N VAL A 160 3.83 -1.61 -20.60
CA VAL A 160 4.80 -0.98 -21.51
C VAL A 160 4.58 0.54 -21.56
N GLU A 161 3.37 0.99 -21.83
CA GLU A 161 3.05 2.41 -21.99
C GLU A 161 3.27 3.21 -20.70
N THR A 162 2.87 2.63 -19.57
CA THR A 162 2.83 3.34 -18.29
C THR A 162 4.15 3.25 -17.51
N PHE A 163 4.87 2.13 -17.64
CA PHE A 163 6.10 1.88 -16.87
C PHE A 163 7.35 1.82 -17.74
N GLY A 164 7.24 2.01 -19.07
CA GLY A 164 8.38 2.01 -19.97
C GLY A 164 9.08 0.65 -20.03
N LEU A 165 8.32 -0.44 -19.82
CA LEU A 165 8.89 -1.79 -19.87
C LEU A 165 9.28 -2.13 -21.30
N ASN A 166 10.56 -2.42 -21.49
CA ASN A 166 11.12 -2.73 -22.80
C ASN A 166 10.68 -4.15 -23.22
N PRO A 167 10.05 -4.35 -24.41
CA PRO A 167 9.55 -5.65 -24.83
C PRO A 167 10.60 -6.77 -24.95
N GLU A 168 11.88 -6.41 -25.09
CA GLU A 168 12.96 -7.36 -25.41
C GLU A 168 13.76 -7.84 -24.17
N GLY A 169 13.27 -7.58 -22.96
CA GLY A 169 14.02 -7.83 -21.72
C GLY A 169 13.33 -8.72 -20.68
N MET A 170 12.32 -9.51 -21.06
CA MET A 170 11.68 -10.50 -20.19
C MET A 170 12.09 -11.93 -20.56
#